data_AF-A0A0Q0W2Z1-F1
#
_entry.id   AF-A0A0Q0W2Z1-F1
#
_cell.length_a   1.000
_cell.length_b   1.000
_cell.length_c   1.000
_cell.angle_alpha   90.00
_cell.angle_beta   90.00
_cell.angle_gamma   90.00
#
_symmetry.space_group_name_H-M   'P 1'
#
loop_
_entity.id
_entity.type
_entity.pdbx_description
1 polymer ?
#
loop_
_entity_poly.entity_id
_entity_poly.type
_entity_poly.pdbx_seq_one_letter_code
_entity_poly.pdbx_strand_id
1 'polypeptide(L)'
;MVSQTNWTGNTHYWGLGASGPFGNGFIPLFAVIGGNNECFYNDNYFAQVAPALTLALESFGLTALFSSNVTQGPPELGVQFRDLSSPSNDIQSWEWDLDGDGIIDSVEEDPYHIYDTPGVYDVSLTVTTSEEVAELTIPEYITVTDPTAISGSVAGVWSPDYGPYIITEDILVNDLSHLEIETGTEIIFTEGTKITVNGQLTVNGEWDNPVNFSSESQWSGIHFANTQLENVLDGCKISNVLGSAITVEENSCLQVKNSWIIENNSSENKGTAFEIVNSDDVVIEKNIIANNSNSNLTGGISCLASNPIIKNNLIVNNGSPTALAGAASFKSGSQPTLINNTIANNLSSGCTIFTFNSQVDIMNSIIFSDSYIFTTIGNLPAVSYTCISGGYTGEGNIDEDPGFVGASAGAGPDYNGYEAEWYLSEGSPCIDMGNPAADYYDVEDPADPGNALWPAMGTVTNDMGAFGGTGLFEYVGSEEIILDIVKISTMKTYPNPFNPETKIALQLNSQDVDHPINLSIYNLKGQLVKTLISNSLVTSGKEIIWNGTDNSGSAISTGIYFVRLETATNVVSSKVVLLK
;
A
#
# COMPACT_ATOMS: atom_id res chain seq x y z
N MET A 1 -42.60 -36.74 14.22
CA MET A 1 -41.59 -35.94 14.94
C MET A 1 -40.42 -35.79 14.00
N VAL A 2 -40.10 -34.55 13.61
CA VAL A 2 -38.82 -34.23 12.97
C VAL A 2 -37.93 -33.68 14.08
N SER A 3 -36.70 -34.16 14.18
CA SER A 3 -35.68 -33.61 15.07
C SER A 3 -34.63 -32.91 14.22
N GLN A 4 -34.27 -31.69 14.60
CA GLN A 4 -33.14 -30.97 14.01
C GLN A 4 -32.37 -30.30 15.14
N THR A 5 -31.05 -30.36 15.05
CA THR A 5 -30.10 -29.77 16.01
C THR A 5 -29.59 -28.46 15.39
N ASN A 6 -29.64 -27.37 16.13
CA ASN A 6 -29.10 -26.08 15.68
C ASN A 6 -27.58 -25.99 15.95
N TRP A 7 -26.94 -24.91 15.48
CA TRP A 7 -25.49 -24.72 15.65
C TRP A 7 -25.05 -24.50 17.11
N THR A 8 -25.99 -24.14 18.01
CA THR A 8 -25.76 -24.11 19.47
C THR A 8 -25.94 -25.47 20.17
N GLY A 9 -26.08 -26.57 19.41
CA GLY A 9 -26.12 -27.93 19.95
C GLY A 9 -27.46 -28.36 20.57
N ASN A 10 -28.50 -27.53 20.50
CA ASN A 10 -29.82 -27.83 21.09
C ASN A 10 -30.71 -28.61 20.12
N THR A 11 -31.22 -29.78 20.55
CA THR A 11 -32.14 -30.63 19.77
C THR A 11 -33.58 -30.48 20.25
N HIS A 12 -34.49 -30.02 19.37
CA HIS A 12 -35.92 -29.91 19.67
C HIS A 12 -36.79 -30.95 18.96
N TYR A 13 -37.85 -31.40 19.64
CA TYR A 13 -38.82 -32.41 19.17
C TYR A 13 -40.22 -31.79 19.02
N TRP A 14 -40.87 -31.99 17.86
CA TRP A 14 -42.18 -31.40 17.56
C TRP A 14 -43.28 -32.42 17.23
N GLY A 15 -44.46 -32.22 17.84
CA GLY A 15 -45.69 -33.00 17.61
C GLY A 15 -46.70 -32.26 16.70
N LEU A 16 -47.35 -32.98 15.79
CA LEU A 16 -48.33 -32.44 14.84
C LEU A 16 -49.74 -32.42 15.45
N GLY A 17 -50.37 -31.24 15.58
CA GLY A 17 -51.75 -31.06 16.06
C GLY A 17 -52.33 -29.69 15.65
N ALA A 18 -53.62 -29.65 15.32
CA ALA A 18 -54.22 -28.76 14.32
C ALA A 18 -55.08 -27.57 14.83
N SER A 19 -55.30 -26.62 13.90
CA SER A 19 -56.45 -25.72 13.67
C SER A 19 -56.76 -24.57 14.67
N GLY A 20 -56.23 -23.39 14.36
CA GLY A 20 -56.68 -22.03 14.72
C GLY A 20 -56.42 -21.08 13.54
N PRO A 21 -56.75 -19.77 13.58
CA PRO A 21 -56.73 -18.86 12.41
C PRO A 21 -55.33 -18.58 11.82
N PHE A 22 -54.30 -19.26 12.32
CA PHE A 22 -52.95 -19.30 11.79
C PHE A 22 -52.75 -20.59 10.99
N GLY A 23 -53.35 -20.63 9.80
CA GLY A 23 -53.20 -21.72 8.85
C GLY A 23 -52.03 -21.47 7.90
N ASN A 24 -50.85 -21.94 8.29
CA ASN A 24 -49.75 -22.48 7.47
C ASN A 24 -48.46 -22.37 8.29
N GLY A 25 -48.09 -23.47 8.96
CA GLY A 25 -46.93 -23.56 9.82
C GLY A 25 -45.61 -23.40 9.07
N PHE A 26 -45.18 -22.15 8.89
CA PHE A 26 -43.82 -21.81 8.51
C PHE A 26 -43.22 -21.00 9.65
N ILE A 27 -42.25 -21.61 10.33
CA ILE A 27 -41.26 -20.89 11.13
C ILE A 27 -39.93 -21.18 10.45
N PRO A 28 -39.28 -20.22 9.77
CA PRO A 28 -37.84 -20.22 9.65
C PRO A 28 -37.32 -19.19 10.65
N LEU A 29 -36.95 -19.66 11.84
CA LEU A 29 -36.12 -18.89 12.78
C LEU A 29 -34.70 -19.45 12.67
N PHE A 30 -34.00 -19.03 11.63
CA PHE A 30 -32.56 -19.14 11.56
C PHE A 30 -32.04 -17.92 10.78
N ALA A 31 -31.15 -17.17 11.41
CA ALA A 31 -30.15 -16.41 10.68
C ALA A 31 -29.05 -17.43 10.32
N VAL A 32 -28.89 -17.70 9.03
CA VAL A 32 -27.66 -18.33 8.54
C VAL A 32 -26.82 -17.17 8.05
N ILE A 33 -25.70 -16.92 8.73
CA ILE A 33 -24.64 -16.06 8.19
C ILE A 33 -23.92 -16.92 7.16
N GLY A 34 -24.12 -16.62 5.87
CA GLY A 34 -23.31 -17.22 4.81
C GLY A 34 -21.89 -16.65 4.84
N GLY A 35 -20.93 -17.31 4.17
CA GLY A 35 -19.52 -16.91 4.11
C GLY A 35 -19.21 -15.51 3.52
N ASN A 36 -20.24 -14.73 3.16
CA ASN A 36 -20.15 -13.37 2.64
C ASN A 36 -20.89 -12.34 3.53
N ASN A 37 -21.20 -12.65 4.79
CA ASN A 37 -21.98 -11.76 5.69
C ASN A 37 -23.42 -11.42 5.23
N GLU A 38 -24.01 -12.22 4.32
CA GLU A 38 -25.42 -12.05 3.92
C GLU A 38 -26.38 -12.79 4.87
N CYS A 39 -27.43 -12.08 5.32
CA CYS A 39 -28.55 -12.62 6.09
C CYS A 39 -29.74 -12.93 5.17
N PHE A 40 -30.17 -14.20 5.10
CA PHE A 40 -31.35 -14.59 4.33
C PHE A 40 -32.59 -14.79 5.22
N TYR A 41 -33.69 -14.12 4.86
CA TYR A 41 -35.04 -14.38 5.37
C TYR A 41 -36.00 -14.62 4.18
N ASN A 42 -36.87 -15.64 4.27
CA ASN A 42 -37.93 -15.93 3.29
C ASN A 42 -39.20 -15.14 3.69
N ASP A 43 -39.81 -14.27 2.87
CA ASP A 43 -40.60 -14.55 1.67
C ASP A 43 -40.61 -13.35 0.71
N ASN A 44 -40.83 -13.58 -0.58
CA ASN A 44 -40.77 -12.63 -1.70
C ASN A 44 -41.82 -11.50 -1.62
N TYR A 45 -41.69 -10.59 -0.65
CA TYR A 45 -42.43 -9.34 -0.58
C TYR A 45 -41.52 -8.22 -0.08
N PHE A 46 -41.18 -7.30 -0.99
CA PHE A 46 -40.45 -6.08 -0.70
C PHE A 46 -41.23 -5.23 0.32
N ALA A 47 -40.82 -5.28 1.58
CA ALA A 47 -41.03 -4.21 2.55
C ALA A 47 -39.74 -4.09 3.38
N GLN A 48 -39.19 -2.89 3.48
CA GLN A 48 -38.07 -2.60 4.38
C GLN A 48 -38.47 -2.97 5.81
N VAL A 49 -37.81 -3.95 6.43
CA VAL A 49 -38.05 -4.25 7.85
C VAL A 49 -36.75 -4.46 8.63
N ALA A 50 -35.93 -3.40 8.74
CA ALA A 50 -34.96 -3.28 9.83
C ALA A 50 -35.55 -3.44 11.25
N PRO A 51 -36.84 -3.09 11.54
CA PRO A 51 -37.39 -3.26 12.89
C PRO A 51 -37.60 -4.71 13.36
N ALA A 52 -37.62 -5.72 12.47
CA ALA A 52 -37.97 -7.09 12.85
C ALA A 52 -36.82 -7.87 13.50
N LEU A 53 -35.57 -7.56 13.16
CA LEU A 53 -34.38 -8.18 13.76
C LEU A 53 -34.17 -7.70 15.20
N THR A 54 -34.27 -6.38 15.43
CA THR A 54 -34.20 -5.77 16.76
C THR A 54 -35.31 -6.29 17.67
N LEU A 55 -36.57 -6.34 17.18
CA LEU A 55 -37.70 -6.87 17.95
C LEU A 55 -37.61 -8.39 18.23
N ALA A 56 -36.90 -9.15 17.40
CA ALA A 56 -36.67 -10.57 17.62
C ALA A 56 -35.55 -10.82 18.65
N LEU A 57 -34.43 -10.09 18.57
CA LEU A 57 -33.33 -10.13 19.55
C LEU A 57 -33.78 -9.67 20.94
N GLU A 58 -34.58 -8.60 21.02
CA GLU A 58 -35.18 -8.12 22.28
C GLU A 58 -36.10 -9.15 22.96
N SER A 59 -36.53 -10.21 22.24
CA SER A 59 -37.41 -11.25 22.79
C SER A 59 -36.69 -12.42 23.46
N PHE A 60 -35.35 -12.49 23.41
CA PHE A 60 -34.54 -13.60 23.92
C PHE A 60 -33.65 -13.27 25.13
N GLY A 61 -33.67 -12.04 25.64
CA GLY A 61 -32.72 -11.58 26.67
C GLY A 61 -31.36 -11.21 26.06
N LEU A 62 -30.36 -10.96 26.90
CA LEU A 62 -29.02 -10.59 26.45
C LEU A 62 -28.42 -11.67 25.53
N THR A 63 -27.97 -11.27 24.35
CA THR A 63 -27.33 -12.14 23.35
C THR A 63 -25.98 -11.55 22.95
N ALA A 64 -24.91 -12.32 23.16
CA ALA A 64 -23.57 -11.99 22.67
C ALA A 64 -23.49 -12.23 21.16
N LEU A 65 -22.95 -11.27 20.42
CA LEU A 65 -22.71 -11.38 18.99
C LEU A 65 -21.56 -10.48 18.58
N PHE A 66 -20.71 -10.95 17.67
CA PHE A 66 -19.61 -10.14 17.15
C PHE A 66 -19.32 -10.44 15.67
N SER A 67 -18.52 -9.58 15.07
CA SER A 67 -17.92 -9.76 13.75
C SER A 67 -16.45 -9.31 13.75
N SER A 68 -15.71 -9.67 12.70
CA SER A 68 -14.37 -9.17 12.43
C SER A 68 -14.28 -8.60 11.01
N ASN A 69 -13.28 -7.75 10.76
CA ASN A 69 -12.95 -7.26 9.42
C ASN A 69 -12.32 -8.33 8.52
N VAL A 70 -11.66 -9.34 9.10
CA VAL A 70 -10.98 -10.43 8.40
C VAL A 70 -10.94 -11.68 9.29
N THR A 71 -11.07 -12.87 8.68
CA THR A 71 -11.03 -14.17 9.38
C THR A 71 -9.84 -15.04 8.98
N GLN A 72 -9.08 -14.66 7.97
CA GLN A 72 -7.89 -15.40 7.55
C GLN A 72 -6.83 -14.49 6.94
N GLY A 73 -5.57 -14.87 7.06
CA GLY A 73 -4.49 -14.13 6.42
C GLY A 73 -3.11 -14.57 6.87
N PRO A 74 -2.06 -13.91 6.36
CA PRO A 74 -0.69 -14.17 6.74
C PRO A 74 -0.35 -13.68 8.15
N PRO A 75 0.77 -14.14 8.74
CA PRO A 75 1.30 -13.57 9.98
C PRO A 75 1.34 -12.04 9.97
N GLU A 76 1.19 -11.45 11.16
CA GLU A 76 0.94 -10.02 11.37
C GLU A 76 -0.47 -9.59 10.90
N LEU A 77 -1.43 -10.53 11.03
CA LEU A 77 -2.83 -10.31 10.71
C LEU A 77 -3.49 -9.41 11.75
N GLY A 78 -3.76 -8.17 11.35
CA GLY A 78 -4.48 -7.18 12.15
C GLY A 78 -5.99 -7.37 12.06
N VAL A 79 -6.62 -7.83 13.15
CA VAL A 79 -8.06 -8.09 13.23
C VAL A 79 -8.74 -7.06 14.12
N GLN A 80 -9.63 -6.28 13.53
CA GLN A 80 -10.57 -5.41 14.22
C GLN A 80 -11.86 -6.20 14.49
N PHE A 81 -12.17 -6.40 15.76
CA PHE A 81 -13.44 -6.98 16.19
C PHE A 81 -14.48 -5.90 16.42
N ARG A 82 -15.76 -6.27 16.26
CA ARG A 82 -16.88 -5.38 16.50
C ARG A 82 -17.98 -6.08 17.29
N ASP A 83 -18.42 -5.45 18.38
CA ASP A 83 -19.57 -5.89 19.13
C ASP A 83 -20.86 -5.64 18.34
N LEU A 84 -21.70 -6.67 18.28
CA LEU A 84 -23.03 -6.65 17.68
C LEU A 84 -24.08 -7.20 18.68
N SER A 85 -23.70 -7.30 19.95
CA SER A 85 -24.53 -7.85 21.02
C SER A 85 -25.81 -7.03 21.24
N SER A 86 -26.85 -7.69 21.73
CA SER A 86 -28.18 -7.09 21.86
C SER A 86 -28.89 -7.54 23.14
N PRO A 87 -29.65 -6.65 23.81
CA PRO A 87 -29.76 -5.21 23.55
C PRO A 87 -28.48 -4.45 23.96
N SER A 88 -27.98 -3.56 23.11
CA SER A 88 -26.67 -2.90 23.30
C SER A 88 -26.67 -1.83 24.39
N ASN A 89 -27.81 -1.21 24.68
CA ASN A 89 -27.91 -0.11 25.65
C ASN A 89 -27.78 -0.54 27.12
N ASP A 90 -27.81 -1.83 27.41
CA ASP A 90 -27.79 -2.36 28.77
C ASP A 90 -26.47 -3.05 29.15
N ILE A 91 -25.55 -3.21 28.17
CA ILE A 91 -24.25 -3.86 28.36
C ILE A 91 -23.34 -2.96 29.19
N GLN A 92 -22.72 -3.53 30.23
CA GLN A 92 -21.84 -2.84 31.18
C GLN A 92 -20.37 -3.21 31.01
N SER A 93 -20.07 -4.40 30.49
CA SER A 93 -18.70 -4.84 30.23
C SER A 93 -18.63 -5.89 29.13
N TRP A 94 -17.47 -5.92 28.47
CA TRP A 94 -17.04 -6.89 27.46
C TRP A 94 -15.80 -7.61 27.99
N GLU A 95 -15.71 -8.91 27.74
CA GLU A 95 -14.53 -9.73 28.02
C GLU A 95 -14.29 -10.61 26.80
N TRP A 96 -13.15 -10.42 26.13
CA TRP A 96 -12.75 -11.12 24.92
C TRP A 96 -11.65 -12.13 25.22
N ASP A 97 -11.82 -13.36 24.77
CA ASP A 97 -10.78 -14.38 24.62
C ASP A 97 -10.56 -14.55 23.11
N LEU A 98 -9.41 -14.10 22.62
CA LEU A 98 -9.12 -13.95 21.19
C LEU A 98 -8.26 -15.10 20.66
N ASP A 99 -7.66 -15.92 21.53
CA ASP A 99 -6.85 -17.06 21.12
C ASP A 99 -7.40 -18.42 21.57
N GLY A 100 -8.46 -18.44 22.38
CA GLY A 100 -9.15 -19.63 22.84
C GLY A 100 -8.42 -20.33 24.00
N ASP A 101 -7.48 -19.67 24.67
CA ASP A 101 -6.75 -20.23 25.80
C ASP A 101 -7.51 -20.14 27.14
N GLY A 102 -8.67 -19.47 27.16
CA GLY A 102 -9.51 -19.25 28.32
C GLY A 102 -9.09 -18.07 29.20
N ILE A 103 -8.12 -17.27 28.77
CA ILE A 103 -7.66 -16.02 29.39
C ILE A 103 -8.28 -14.84 28.63
N ILE A 104 -8.67 -13.80 29.36
CA ILE A 104 -9.22 -12.59 28.75
C ILE A 104 -8.08 -11.71 28.21
N ASP A 105 -8.12 -11.48 26.90
CA ASP A 105 -7.18 -10.64 26.15
C ASP A 105 -7.58 -9.17 26.13
N SER A 106 -8.88 -8.88 26.06
CA SER A 106 -9.38 -7.50 25.99
C SER A 106 -10.70 -7.29 26.71
N VAL A 107 -10.93 -6.05 27.12
CA VAL A 107 -12.18 -5.56 27.75
C VAL A 107 -12.78 -4.36 27.02
N GLU A 108 -12.24 -4.02 25.85
CA GLU A 108 -12.79 -2.98 24.98
C GLU A 108 -14.05 -3.49 24.26
N GLU A 109 -14.97 -2.58 23.90
CA GLU A 109 -16.17 -2.92 23.14
C GLU A 109 -15.81 -3.45 21.74
N ASP A 110 -14.91 -2.76 21.04
CA ASP A 110 -14.45 -3.10 19.68
C ASP A 110 -12.91 -3.24 19.67
N PRO A 111 -12.33 -4.35 20.16
CA PRO A 111 -10.88 -4.47 20.30
C PRO A 111 -10.17 -4.73 18.97
N TYR A 112 -8.90 -4.32 18.91
CA TYR A 112 -7.96 -4.66 17.84
C TYR A 112 -6.89 -5.64 18.34
N HIS A 113 -6.61 -6.69 17.57
CA HIS A 113 -5.62 -7.72 17.92
C HIS A 113 -4.78 -8.13 16.71
N ILE A 114 -3.50 -8.46 16.96
CA ILE A 114 -2.55 -8.89 15.92
C ILE A 114 -2.20 -10.35 16.14
N TYR A 115 -2.49 -11.20 15.15
CA TYR A 115 -2.06 -12.60 15.15
C TYR A 115 -0.76 -12.75 14.36
N ASP A 116 0.35 -12.98 15.06
CA ASP A 116 1.71 -13.07 14.50
C ASP A 116 2.18 -14.51 14.20
N THR A 117 1.43 -15.51 14.67
CA THR A 117 1.83 -16.91 14.63
C THR A 117 0.86 -17.71 13.75
N PRO A 118 1.35 -18.53 12.80
CA PRO A 118 0.48 -19.44 12.06
C PRO A 118 -0.28 -20.38 13.00
N GLY A 119 -1.60 -20.44 12.83
CA GLY A 119 -2.48 -21.10 13.77
C GLY A 119 -3.95 -20.95 13.42
N VAL A 120 -4.78 -21.66 14.16
CA VAL A 120 -6.24 -21.55 14.09
C VAL A 120 -6.70 -21.21 15.51
N TYR A 121 -7.50 -20.16 15.63
CA TYR A 121 -7.87 -19.55 16.89
C TYR A 121 -9.39 -19.54 17.04
N ASP A 122 -9.85 -19.98 18.21
CA ASP A 122 -11.23 -19.81 18.64
C ASP A 122 -11.37 -18.39 19.20
N VAL A 123 -12.51 -17.74 18.98
CA VAL A 123 -12.78 -16.41 19.56
C VAL A 123 -14.04 -16.45 20.40
N SER A 124 -13.95 -15.97 21.64
CA SER A 124 -15.06 -15.84 22.58
C SER A 124 -15.30 -14.38 22.98
N LEU A 125 -16.57 -13.97 22.98
CA LEU A 125 -17.02 -12.72 23.58
C LEU A 125 -18.00 -13.03 24.70
N THR A 126 -17.70 -12.55 25.90
CA THR A 126 -18.63 -12.49 27.03
C THR A 126 -19.07 -11.05 27.27
N VAL A 127 -20.38 -10.81 27.22
CA VAL A 127 -20.99 -9.52 27.57
C VAL A 127 -21.81 -9.65 28.84
N THR A 128 -21.75 -8.63 29.70
CA THR A 128 -22.45 -8.61 30.99
C THR A 128 -23.28 -7.36 31.14
N THR A 129 -24.51 -7.51 31.61
CA THR A 129 -25.40 -6.42 32.06
C THR A 129 -25.50 -6.45 33.59
N SER A 130 -26.34 -5.60 34.19
CA SER A 130 -26.59 -5.67 35.65
C SER A 130 -27.29 -6.95 36.11
N GLU A 131 -27.95 -7.68 35.21
CA GLU A 131 -28.82 -8.82 35.55
C GLU A 131 -28.44 -10.12 34.83
N GLU A 132 -27.81 -10.03 33.66
CA GLU A 132 -27.56 -11.16 32.76
C GLU A 132 -26.12 -11.17 32.25
N VAL A 133 -25.65 -12.37 31.88
CA VAL A 133 -24.37 -12.61 31.20
C VAL A 133 -24.66 -13.47 29.98
N ALA A 134 -24.08 -13.13 28.84
CA ALA A 134 -24.16 -13.92 27.63
C ALA A 134 -22.75 -14.12 27.05
N GLU A 135 -22.51 -15.30 26.51
CA GLU A 135 -21.24 -15.67 25.90
C GLU A 135 -21.49 -16.28 24.51
N LEU A 136 -20.63 -15.95 23.56
CA LEU A 136 -20.56 -16.58 22.25
C LEU A 136 -19.11 -16.96 21.97
N THR A 137 -18.86 -18.25 21.74
CA THR A 137 -17.58 -18.75 21.21
C THR A 137 -17.78 -19.24 19.79
N ILE A 138 -16.95 -18.76 18.86
CA ILE A 138 -16.88 -19.27 17.49
C ILE A 138 -15.57 -20.04 17.34
N PRO A 139 -15.62 -21.38 17.15
CA PRO A 139 -14.42 -22.16 16.98
C PRO A 139 -13.81 -21.93 15.59
N GLU A 140 -12.48 -22.01 15.51
CA GLU A 140 -11.68 -21.83 14.29
C GLU A 140 -12.03 -20.52 13.55
N TYR A 141 -12.30 -19.45 14.29
CA TYR A 141 -12.79 -18.19 13.74
C TYR A 141 -11.72 -17.42 12.98
N ILE A 142 -10.49 -17.40 13.51
CA ILE A 142 -9.33 -16.77 12.85
C ILE A 142 -8.33 -17.84 12.42
N THR A 143 -7.88 -17.76 11.16
CA THR A 143 -6.88 -18.67 10.59
C THR A 143 -5.68 -17.90 10.05
N VAL A 144 -4.51 -18.09 10.67
CA VAL A 144 -3.25 -17.53 10.20
C VAL A 144 -2.46 -18.59 9.44
N THR A 145 -2.16 -18.32 8.17
CA THR A 145 -1.51 -19.27 7.26
C THR A 145 -0.42 -18.62 6.43
N ASP A 146 0.52 -19.41 5.91
CA ASP A 146 1.57 -18.90 5.04
C ASP A 146 0.97 -18.20 3.79
N PRO A 147 1.60 -17.11 3.29
CA PRO A 147 1.06 -16.25 2.22
C PRO A 147 1.15 -16.86 0.81
N THR A 148 0.79 -18.14 0.67
CA THR A 148 0.93 -18.90 -0.58
C THR A 148 -0.36 -19.01 -1.40
N ALA A 149 -1.50 -18.62 -0.82
CA ALA A 149 -2.80 -18.58 -1.48
C ALA A 149 -3.73 -17.60 -0.76
N ILE A 150 -3.60 -16.31 -1.10
CA ILE A 150 -4.37 -15.23 -0.48
C ILE A 150 -5.58 -14.89 -1.35
N SER A 151 -6.72 -14.70 -0.69
CA SER A 151 -7.99 -14.27 -1.28
C SER A 151 -8.88 -13.59 -0.24
N GLY A 152 -9.87 -12.84 -0.71
CA GLY A 152 -10.91 -12.26 0.15
C GLY A 152 -10.43 -11.02 0.92
N SER A 153 -10.99 -10.81 2.12
CA SER A 153 -10.63 -9.63 2.92
C SER A 153 -9.21 -9.75 3.48
N VAL A 154 -8.44 -8.67 3.41
CA VAL A 154 -7.04 -8.61 3.90
C VAL A 154 -6.82 -7.38 4.77
N ALA A 155 -5.95 -7.52 5.77
CA ALA A 155 -5.56 -6.47 6.72
C ALA A 155 -4.23 -6.82 7.40
N GLY A 156 -3.72 -5.91 8.21
CA GLY A 156 -2.49 -6.11 8.99
C GLY A 156 -1.25 -5.59 8.27
N VAL A 157 -0.11 -6.20 8.58
CA VAL A 157 1.19 -5.82 8.02
C VAL A 157 1.71 -6.94 7.13
N TRP A 158 2.12 -6.60 5.91
CA TRP A 158 2.83 -7.51 5.02
C TRP A 158 4.31 -7.15 4.99
N SER A 159 5.12 -8.06 5.51
CA SER A 159 6.57 -7.93 5.64
C SER A 159 7.31 -8.83 4.65
N PRO A 160 8.46 -8.42 4.09
CA PRO A 160 9.26 -9.30 3.23
C PRO A 160 9.72 -10.59 3.94
N ASP A 161 9.68 -10.64 5.28
CA ASP A 161 10.07 -11.82 6.06
C ASP A 161 9.13 -13.03 5.85
N TYR A 162 7.88 -12.80 5.42
CA TYR A 162 6.92 -13.87 5.12
C TYR A 162 6.68 -14.07 3.61
N GLY A 163 7.09 -13.09 2.79
CA GLY A 163 6.84 -13.10 1.34
C GLY A 163 7.63 -14.19 0.57
N PRO A 164 7.33 -14.37 -0.73
CA PRO A 164 6.38 -13.60 -1.52
C PRO A 164 4.91 -13.90 -1.18
N TYR A 165 4.05 -12.90 -1.32
CA TYR A 165 2.61 -12.99 -1.12
C TYR A 165 1.92 -13.36 -2.43
N ILE A 166 1.29 -14.54 -2.48
CA ILE A 166 0.69 -15.07 -3.71
C ILE A 166 -0.83 -14.86 -3.68
N ILE A 167 -1.33 -14.01 -4.57
CA ILE A 167 -2.75 -13.66 -4.69
C ILE A 167 -3.42 -14.57 -5.73
N THR A 168 -4.25 -15.49 -5.25
CA THR A 168 -4.91 -16.52 -6.09
C THR A 168 -6.33 -16.17 -6.49
N GLU A 169 -6.98 -15.27 -5.75
CA GLU A 169 -8.28 -14.69 -6.09
C GLU A 169 -8.28 -13.21 -5.67
N ASP A 170 -9.31 -12.45 -6.06
CA ASP A 170 -9.43 -11.04 -5.71
C ASP A 170 -9.32 -10.80 -4.19
N ILE A 171 -8.59 -9.75 -3.82
CA ILE A 171 -8.44 -9.31 -2.43
C ILE A 171 -9.14 -7.97 -2.20
N LEU A 172 -9.61 -7.77 -0.98
CA LEU A 172 -10.37 -6.60 -0.55
C LEU A 172 -9.79 -6.04 0.75
N VAL A 173 -9.33 -4.80 0.72
CA VAL A 173 -9.14 -4.00 1.93
C VAL A 173 -10.46 -3.29 2.21
N ASN A 174 -11.30 -3.89 3.06
CA ASN A 174 -12.62 -3.33 3.38
C ASN A 174 -12.51 -2.04 4.24
N ASP A 175 -13.62 -1.33 4.41
CA ASP A 175 -13.72 -0.02 5.07
C ASP A 175 -13.27 -0.01 6.54
N LEU A 176 -13.23 -1.16 7.20
CA LEU A 176 -12.72 -1.34 8.56
C LEU A 176 -11.27 -1.83 8.61
N SER A 177 -10.67 -2.10 7.45
CA SER A 177 -9.33 -2.69 7.36
C SER A 177 -8.28 -1.66 6.99
N HIS A 178 -7.13 -1.81 7.63
CA HIS A 178 -5.87 -1.20 7.22
C HIS A 178 -4.91 -2.30 6.81
N LEU A 179 -4.37 -2.19 5.60
CA LEU A 179 -3.26 -3.00 5.11
C LEU A 179 -2.03 -2.12 4.96
N GLU A 180 -0.98 -2.45 5.71
CA GLU A 180 0.34 -1.85 5.58
C GLU A 180 1.29 -2.84 4.89
N ILE A 181 2.12 -2.35 3.97
CA ILE A 181 3.07 -3.18 3.22
C ILE A 181 4.46 -2.59 3.33
N GLU A 182 5.39 -3.34 3.91
CA GLU A 182 6.75 -2.91 4.16
C GLU A 182 7.65 -3.02 2.91
N THR A 183 8.70 -2.20 2.88
CA THR A 183 9.73 -2.17 1.83
C THR A 183 10.30 -3.55 1.48
N GLY A 184 10.53 -3.79 0.20
CA GLY A 184 11.06 -5.05 -0.33
C GLY A 184 10.06 -6.22 -0.37
N THR A 185 8.80 -5.98 0.00
CA THR A 185 7.75 -7.02 -0.08
C THR A 185 7.40 -7.32 -1.54
N GLU A 186 7.37 -8.62 -1.87
CA GLU A 186 6.97 -9.14 -3.19
C GLU A 186 5.53 -9.64 -3.14
N ILE A 187 4.68 -9.15 -4.05
CA ILE A 187 3.27 -9.52 -4.16
C ILE A 187 3.00 -9.96 -5.60
N ILE A 188 2.64 -11.23 -5.75
CA ILE A 188 2.50 -11.91 -7.04
C ILE A 188 1.04 -12.27 -7.27
N PHE A 189 0.45 -11.66 -8.28
CA PHE A 189 -0.94 -11.86 -8.67
C PHE A 189 -1.05 -12.94 -9.74
N THR A 190 -2.00 -13.85 -9.57
CA THR A 190 -2.42 -14.75 -10.64
C THR A 190 -3.28 -14.02 -11.68
N GLU A 191 -3.47 -14.64 -12.84
CA GLU A 191 -4.13 -14.02 -13.99
C GLU A 191 -5.51 -13.43 -13.66
N GLY A 192 -5.69 -12.16 -13.99
CA GLY A 192 -6.96 -11.44 -13.87
C GLY A 192 -7.34 -10.99 -12.46
N THR A 193 -6.61 -11.40 -11.42
CA THR A 193 -6.89 -10.99 -10.03
C THR A 193 -6.63 -9.51 -9.80
N LYS A 194 -7.34 -8.91 -8.84
CA LYS A 194 -7.15 -7.50 -8.43
C LYS A 194 -7.09 -7.34 -6.92
N ILE A 195 -6.69 -6.13 -6.53
CA ILE A 195 -6.97 -5.59 -5.19
C ILE A 195 -8.02 -4.49 -5.29
N THR A 196 -9.03 -4.55 -4.43
CA THR A 196 -9.99 -3.46 -4.21
C THR A 196 -9.77 -2.88 -2.83
N VAL A 197 -9.73 -1.56 -2.74
CA VAL A 197 -9.50 -0.80 -1.51
C VAL A 197 -10.70 0.09 -1.25
N ASN A 198 -11.41 -0.20 -0.17
CA ASN A 198 -12.48 0.62 0.41
C ASN A 198 -12.05 1.23 1.75
N GLY A 199 -11.11 0.59 2.47
CA GLY A 199 -10.50 1.09 3.70
C GLY A 199 -9.21 1.84 3.44
N GLN A 200 -8.14 1.43 4.13
CA GLN A 200 -6.83 2.08 4.04
C GLN A 200 -5.74 1.10 3.58
N LEU A 201 -4.99 1.51 2.55
CA LEU A 201 -3.80 0.86 2.06
C LEU A 201 -2.62 1.83 2.21
N THR A 202 -1.57 1.38 2.90
CA THR A 202 -0.31 2.09 3.07
C THR A 202 0.83 1.23 2.56
N VAL A 203 1.49 1.67 1.50
CA VAL A 203 2.67 0.99 0.95
C VAL A 203 3.90 1.84 1.23
N ASN A 204 4.85 1.25 1.94
CA ASN A 204 6.06 1.90 2.46
C ASN A 204 7.30 1.29 1.80
N GLY A 205 7.49 1.54 0.51
CA GLY A 205 8.67 1.14 -0.22
C GLY A 205 9.80 2.17 -0.18
N GLU A 206 11.00 1.73 -0.56
CA GLU A 206 12.16 2.60 -0.77
C GLU A 206 12.56 2.54 -2.25
N TRP A 207 13.23 3.58 -2.75
CA TRP A 207 13.61 3.63 -4.15
C TRP A 207 14.48 2.42 -4.57
N ASP A 208 15.48 2.08 -3.75
CA ASP A 208 16.38 0.95 -4.01
C ASP A 208 15.83 -0.41 -3.55
N ASN A 209 14.69 -0.42 -2.85
CA ASN A 209 14.06 -1.61 -2.31
C ASN A 209 12.53 -1.46 -2.36
N PRO A 210 11.95 -1.43 -3.57
CA PRO A 210 10.54 -1.11 -3.72
C PRO A 210 9.65 -2.25 -3.21
N VAL A 211 8.39 -1.93 -2.93
CA VAL A 211 7.34 -2.95 -2.86
C VAL A 211 6.93 -3.33 -4.27
N ASN A 212 6.99 -4.60 -4.61
CA ASN A 212 6.76 -5.09 -5.98
C ASN A 212 5.37 -5.73 -6.10
N PHE A 213 4.50 -5.09 -6.89
CA PHE A 213 3.24 -5.66 -7.36
C PHE A 213 3.42 -6.15 -8.80
N SER A 214 3.37 -7.47 -9.00
CA SER A 214 3.64 -8.08 -10.29
C SER A 214 2.77 -9.31 -10.57
N SER A 215 2.88 -9.84 -11.79
CA SER A 215 2.23 -11.08 -12.20
C SER A 215 3.10 -11.79 -13.24
N GLU A 216 3.05 -13.13 -13.27
CA GLU A 216 3.66 -13.95 -14.33
C GLU A 216 2.80 -14.00 -15.61
N SER A 217 1.49 -13.73 -15.51
CA SER A 217 0.57 -13.65 -16.67
C SER A 217 0.20 -12.19 -16.89
N GLN A 218 -0.95 -11.73 -16.40
CA GLN A 218 -1.31 -10.31 -16.22
C GLN A 218 -2.37 -10.20 -15.12
N TRP A 219 -2.35 -9.14 -14.33
CA TRP A 219 -3.34 -8.90 -13.27
C TRP A 219 -4.16 -7.63 -13.55
N SER A 220 -5.15 -7.33 -12.71
CA SER A 220 -6.16 -6.30 -12.96
C SER A 220 -5.93 -5.00 -12.16
N GLY A 221 -4.74 -4.82 -11.60
CA GLY A 221 -4.31 -3.58 -10.94
C GLY A 221 -4.92 -3.33 -9.56
N ILE A 222 -4.72 -2.11 -9.08
CA ILE A 222 -5.18 -1.63 -7.77
C ILE A 222 -6.36 -0.69 -7.96
N HIS A 223 -7.47 -0.98 -7.29
CA HIS A 223 -8.71 -0.22 -7.44
C HIS A 223 -9.16 0.39 -6.11
N PHE A 224 -9.04 1.71 -6.00
CA PHE A 224 -9.57 2.51 -4.89
C PHE A 224 -10.99 2.97 -5.20
N ALA A 225 -11.94 2.56 -4.36
CA ALA A 225 -13.35 2.89 -4.51
C ALA A 225 -13.93 3.40 -3.19
N ASN A 226 -14.47 4.62 -3.20
CA ASN A 226 -15.10 5.26 -2.06
C ASN A 226 -14.20 5.32 -0.80
N THR A 227 -12.90 5.54 -1.00
CA THR A 227 -11.93 5.63 0.11
C THR A 227 -11.93 7.02 0.71
N GLN A 228 -12.54 7.16 1.89
CA GLN A 228 -12.61 8.44 2.61
C GLN A 228 -11.35 8.72 3.44
N LEU A 229 -10.52 7.69 3.66
CA LEU A 229 -9.23 7.81 4.32
C LEU A 229 -8.11 8.00 3.30
N GLU A 230 -7.04 8.66 3.72
CA GLU A 230 -5.85 8.82 2.89
C GLU A 230 -5.17 7.46 2.67
N ASN A 231 -5.03 7.10 1.40
CA ASN A 231 -4.24 5.96 0.95
C ASN A 231 -2.91 6.44 0.38
N VAL A 232 -1.86 5.67 0.62
CA VAL A 232 -0.50 6.05 0.22
C VAL A 232 0.18 4.88 -0.49
N LEU A 233 0.68 5.15 -1.69
CA LEU A 233 1.59 4.29 -2.42
C LEU A 233 2.95 4.99 -2.54
N ASP A 234 3.88 4.69 -1.63
CA ASP A 234 5.24 5.24 -1.63
C ASP A 234 6.25 4.15 -2.02
N GLY A 235 7.16 4.43 -2.95
CA GLY A 235 8.26 3.53 -3.29
C GLY A 235 7.84 2.17 -3.85
N CYS A 236 6.75 2.08 -4.62
CA CYS A 236 6.26 0.81 -5.16
C CYS A 236 6.51 0.66 -6.65
N LYS A 237 6.60 -0.58 -7.13
CA LYS A 237 6.65 -0.92 -8.55
C LYS A 237 5.42 -1.74 -8.92
N ILE A 238 4.64 -1.21 -9.87
CA ILE A 238 3.41 -1.81 -10.38
C ILE A 238 3.62 -2.11 -11.85
N SER A 239 3.61 -3.39 -12.18
CA SER A 239 3.92 -3.86 -13.53
C SER A 239 3.04 -5.03 -13.99
N ASN A 240 2.98 -5.23 -15.31
CA ASN A 240 2.27 -6.33 -15.96
C ASN A 240 0.75 -6.39 -15.69
N VAL A 241 0.10 -5.23 -15.71
CA VAL A 241 -1.37 -5.09 -15.56
C VAL A 241 -2.08 -5.13 -16.93
N LEU A 242 -3.18 -5.91 -17.03
CA LEU A 242 -4.07 -6.04 -18.20
C LEU A 242 -5.02 -4.84 -18.37
N GLY A 243 -5.36 -4.14 -17.30
CA GLY A 243 -6.32 -3.03 -17.24
C GLY A 243 -5.69 -1.71 -16.84
N SER A 244 -6.38 -0.92 -16.02
CA SER A 244 -5.75 0.26 -15.40
C SER A 244 -4.85 -0.18 -14.26
N ALA A 245 -3.60 0.29 -14.21
CA ALA A 245 -2.65 -0.12 -13.18
C ALA A 245 -3.12 0.39 -11.80
N ILE A 246 -3.57 1.64 -11.75
CA ILE A 246 -4.24 2.24 -10.61
C ILE A 246 -5.55 2.88 -11.08
N THR A 247 -6.65 2.52 -10.44
CA THR A 247 -7.98 3.13 -10.63
C THR A 247 -8.40 3.83 -9.34
N VAL A 248 -8.82 5.08 -9.44
CA VAL A 248 -9.32 5.90 -8.32
C VAL A 248 -10.70 6.43 -8.66
N GLU A 249 -11.71 6.01 -7.93
CA GLU A 249 -13.09 6.42 -8.17
C GLU A 249 -13.91 6.69 -6.92
N GLU A 250 -15.08 7.29 -7.14
CA GLU A 250 -16.11 7.50 -6.11
C GLU A 250 -15.66 8.41 -4.94
N ASN A 251 -14.99 9.53 -5.24
CA ASN A 251 -14.44 10.47 -4.26
C ASN A 251 -13.38 9.83 -3.35
N SER A 252 -12.50 9.02 -3.94
CA SER A 252 -11.38 8.40 -3.25
C SER A 252 -10.21 9.36 -3.04
N CYS A 253 -9.48 9.18 -1.95
CA CYS A 253 -8.25 9.90 -1.64
C CYS A 253 -7.02 9.00 -1.86
N LEU A 254 -6.06 9.47 -2.68
CA LEU A 254 -4.84 8.71 -2.99
C LEU A 254 -3.62 9.61 -3.19
N GLN A 255 -2.53 9.30 -2.50
CA GLN A 255 -1.21 9.84 -2.77
C GLN A 255 -0.30 8.74 -3.35
N VAL A 256 0.27 8.97 -4.52
CA VAL A 256 1.25 8.07 -5.15
C VAL A 256 2.55 8.81 -5.34
N LYS A 257 3.62 8.28 -4.75
CA LYS A 257 4.93 8.91 -4.74
C LYS A 257 6.10 7.96 -4.86
N ASN A 258 7.20 8.44 -5.42
CA ASN A 258 8.46 7.71 -5.58
C ASN A 258 8.30 6.32 -6.22
N SER A 259 7.28 6.14 -7.07
CA SER A 259 6.85 4.82 -7.54
C SER A 259 7.05 4.64 -9.05
N TRP A 260 7.14 3.37 -9.47
CA TRP A 260 7.24 2.94 -10.86
C TRP A 260 5.93 2.31 -11.31
N ILE A 261 5.23 2.98 -12.21
CA ILE A 261 4.04 2.45 -12.86
C ILE A 261 4.47 2.18 -14.30
N ILE A 262 4.97 0.96 -14.52
CA ILE A 262 5.73 0.65 -15.73
C ILE A 262 5.29 -0.64 -16.40
N GLU A 263 5.44 -0.67 -17.72
CA GLU A 263 5.22 -1.87 -18.54
C GLU A 263 3.82 -2.49 -18.41
N ASN A 264 2.83 -1.67 -18.08
CA ASN A 264 1.44 -2.09 -18.05
C ASN A 264 0.89 -2.01 -19.48
N ASN A 265 0.84 -3.18 -20.14
CA ASN A 265 0.58 -3.32 -21.56
C ASN A 265 -0.52 -4.35 -21.83
N SER A 266 -1.52 -3.99 -22.64
CA SER A 266 -2.70 -4.81 -22.85
C SER A 266 -3.17 -4.72 -24.27
N SER A 267 -3.30 -5.88 -24.91
CA SER A 267 -3.91 -5.98 -26.24
C SER A 267 -5.42 -5.75 -26.23
N GLU A 268 -6.05 -5.74 -25.04
CA GLU A 268 -7.50 -5.61 -24.91
C GLU A 268 -7.98 -4.16 -24.91
N ASN A 269 -7.07 -3.17 -24.83
CA ASN A 269 -7.36 -1.73 -24.79
C ASN A 269 -8.25 -1.31 -23.60
N LYS A 270 -8.05 -1.92 -22.42
CA LYS A 270 -8.94 -1.80 -21.26
C LYS A 270 -8.44 -0.91 -20.13
N GLY A 271 -7.37 -0.14 -20.28
CA GLY A 271 -6.96 0.75 -19.18
C GLY A 271 -5.76 1.65 -19.42
N THR A 272 -5.19 2.21 -18.37
CA THR A 272 -4.10 3.19 -18.45
C THR A 272 -3.20 3.07 -17.22
N ALA A 273 -2.11 3.83 -17.10
CA ALA A 273 -1.31 3.79 -15.88
C ALA A 273 -2.14 4.30 -14.68
N PHE A 274 -2.85 5.41 -14.86
CA PHE A 274 -3.75 5.99 -13.86
C PHE A 274 -5.11 6.33 -14.45
N GLU A 275 -6.17 5.76 -13.90
CA GLU A 275 -7.54 6.12 -14.22
C GLU A 275 -8.20 6.80 -13.02
N ILE A 276 -8.51 8.10 -13.15
CA ILE A 276 -9.05 8.93 -12.07
C ILE A 276 -10.43 9.43 -12.49
N VAL A 277 -11.45 9.09 -11.70
CA VAL A 277 -12.86 9.35 -12.03
C VAL A 277 -13.60 9.90 -10.81
N ASN A 278 -14.19 11.09 -10.92
CA ASN A 278 -14.91 11.76 -9.84
C ASN A 278 -14.15 11.74 -8.49
N SER A 279 -12.84 12.01 -8.51
CA SER A 279 -11.98 11.95 -7.31
C SER A 279 -10.95 13.08 -7.36
N ASP A 280 -11.13 14.08 -6.49
CA ASP A 280 -10.32 15.31 -6.52
C ASP A 280 -9.10 15.25 -5.60
N ASP A 281 -9.12 14.43 -4.56
CA ASP A 281 -8.03 14.33 -3.58
C ASP A 281 -6.98 13.31 -4.03
N VAL A 282 -6.36 13.59 -5.17
CA VAL A 282 -5.37 12.71 -5.80
C VAL A 282 -4.08 13.47 -6.07
N VAL A 283 -2.98 12.99 -5.49
CA VAL A 283 -1.63 13.53 -5.71
C VAL A 283 -0.76 12.45 -6.34
N ILE A 284 -0.15 12.79 -7.48
CA ILE A 284 0.81 11.94 -8.19
C ILE A 284 2.12 12.73 -8.24
N GLU A 285 3.09 12.33 -7.43
CA GLU A 285 4.36 13.05 -7.33
C GLU A 285 5.60 12.16 -7.44
N LYS A 286 6.68 12.61 -8.09
CA LYS A 286 7.96 11.87 -8.10
C LYS A 286 7.88 10.43 -8.64
N ASN A 287 6.98 10.15 -9.58
CA ASN A 287 6.80 8.81 -10.14
C ASN A 287 7.46 8.66 -11.52
N ILE A 288 7.87 7.43 -11.84
CA ILE A 288 8.13 7.01 -13.21
C ILE A 288 6.87 6.34 -13.77
N ILE A 289 6.23 7.01 -14.71
CA ILE A 289 5.07 6.52 -15.45
C ILE A 289 5.55 6.26 -16.87
N ALA A 290 5.91 5.02 -17.16
CA ALA A 290 6.58 4.73 -18.42
C ALA A 290 6.21 3.40 -19.07
N ASN A 291 6.32 3.37 -20.40
CA ASN A 291 6.11 2.15 -21.18
C ASN A 291 4.74 1.50 -20.96
N ASN A 292 3.70 2.27 -20.63
CA ASN A 292 2.34 1.77 -20.45
C ASN A 292 1.55 1.95 -21.75
N SER A 293 0.87 0.91 -22.24
CA SER A 293 0.13 0.92 -23.52
C SER A 293 -1.26 0.26 -23.45
N ASN A 294 -1.91 0.33 -22.30
CA ASN A 294 -3.16 -0.37 -22.00
C ASN A 294 -4.43 0.11 -22.72
N SER A 295 -4.41 1.22 -23.47
CA SER A 295 -5.61 1.79 -24.08
C SER A 295 -5.35 2.56 -25.37
N ASN A 296 -6.39 2.59 -26.22
CA ASN A 296 -6.47 3.48 -27.38
C ASN A 296 -6.83 4.93 -27.01
N LEU A 297 -7.11 5.23 -25.74
CA LEU A 297 -7.29 6.60 -25.27
C LEU A 297 -5.94 7.22 -24.88
N THR A 298 -5.29 6.67 -23.86
CA THR A 298 -3.98 7.10 -23.36
C THR A 298 -3.28 6.00 -22.57
N GLY A 299 -1.96 5.91 -22.70
CA GLY A 299 -1.15 4.97 -21.93
C GLY A 299 -0.82 5.47 -20.52
N GLY A 300 -0.68 6.79 -20.34
CA GLY A 300 -0.30 7.39 -19.06
C GLY A 300 -1.48 7.67 -18.13
N ILE A 301 -1.97 8.92 -18.12
CA ILE A 301 -2.97 9.37 -17.13
C ILE A 301 -4.31 9.69 -17.82
N SER A 302 -5.39 9.04 -17.41
CA SER A 302 -6.76 9.36 -17.80
C SER A 302 -7.51 9.94 -16.63
N CYS A 303 -8.11 11.11 -16.82
CA CYS A 303 -8.82 11.84 -15.79
C CYS A 303 -10.19 12.29 -16.30
N LEU A 304 -11.22 12.01 -15.53
CA LEU A 304 -12.62 12.31 -15.84
C LEU A 304 -13.28 12.98 -14.64
N ALA A 305 -13.75 14.22 -14.84
CA ALA A 305 -14.41 15.02 -13.80
C ALA A 305 -13.64 15.00 -12.46
N SER A 306 -12.32 15.18 -12.53
CA SER A 306 -11.41 15.11 -11.38
C SER A 306 -10.33 16.17 -11.50
N ASN A 307 -9.74 16.56 -10.37
CA ASN A 307 -8.78 17.67 -10.29
C ASN A 307 -7.45 17.28 -9.61
N PRO A 308 -6.72 16.26 -10.11
CA PRO A 308 -5.49 15.79 -9.47
C PRO A 308 -4.36 16.82 -9.54
N ILE A 309 -3.45 16.75 -8.56
CA ILE A 309 -2.15 17.41 -8.60
C ILE A 309 -1.12 16.42 -9.11
N ILE A 310 -0.50 16.74 -10.24
CA ILE A 310 0.50 15.89 -10.91
C ILE A 310 1.80 16.69 -10.94
N LYS A 311 2.81 16.32 -10.16
CA LYS A 311 4.05 17.10 -10.10
C LYS A 311 5.31 16.28 -10.02
N ASN A 312 6.41 16.77 -10.57
CA ASN A 312 7.70 16.08 -10.47
C ASN A 312 7.67 14.65 -11.05
N ASN A 313 6.85 14.34 -12.05
CA ASN A 313 6.81 12.99 -12.63
C ASN A 313 7.58 12.90 -13.95
N LEU A 314 8.16 11.73 -14.20
CA LEU A 314 8.59 11.30 -15.53
C LEU A 314 7.42 10.56 -16.20
N ILE A 315 6.80 11.17 -17.22
CA ILE A 315 5.72 10.57 -18.01
C ILE A 315 6.26 10.32 -19.41
N VAL A 316 6.84 9.15 -19.62
CA VAL A 316 7.68 8.89 -20.80
C VAL A 316 7.35 7.59 -21.51
N ASN A 317 7.47 7.54 -22.83
CA ASN A 317 7.27 6.31 -23.61
C ASN A 317 5.92 5.60 -23.42
N ASN A 318 4.89 6.29 -22.93
CA ASN A 318 3.55 5.72 -22.82
C ASN A 318 2.81 5.79 -24.15
N GLY A 319 1.76 4.99 -24.26
CA GLY A 319 0.82 4.99 -25.36
C GLY A 319 1.16 3.95 -26.43
N SER A 320 0.41 4.00 -27.52
CA SER A 320 0.52 3.07 -28.64
C SER A 320 0.28 3.82 -29.95
N PRO A 321 0.69 3.27 -31.11
CA PRO A 321 0.45 3.92 -32.41
C PRO A 321 -1.04 4.20 -32.70
N THR A 322 -1.96 3.55 -32.00
CA THR A 322 -3.42 3.72 -32.18
C THR A 322 -4.06 4.59 -31.10
N ALA A 323 -3.30 5.03 -30.10
CA ALA A 323 -3.81 5.88 -29.04
C ALA A 323 -4.17 7.29 -29.55
N LEU A 324 -5.22 7.89 -28.97
CA LEU A 324 -5.61 9.28 -29.21
C LEU A 324 -4.60 10.26 -28.57
N ALA A 325 -4.23 9.98 -27.33
CA ALA A 325 -3.22 10.72 -26.58
C ALA A 325 -2.11 9.77 -26.11
N GLY A 326 -0.87 10.22 -26.11
CA GLY A 326 0.25 9.40 -25.63
C GLY A 326 0.38 9.44 -24.11
N ALA A 327 0.41 10.65 -23.54
CA ALA A 327 0.74 10.88 -22.14
C ALA A 327 -0.50 11.01 -21.26
N ALA A 328 -1.46 11.87 -21.63
CA ALA A 328 -2.59 12.16 -20.77
C ALA A 328 -3.89 12.54 -21.51
N SER A 329 -5.01 12.26 -20.87
CA SER A 329 -6.35 12.63 -21.32
C SER A 329 -7.17 13.22 -20.19
N PHE A 330 -7.57 14.50 -20.31
CA PHE A 330 -8.35 15.22 -19.30
C PHE A 330 -9.73 15.61 -19.84
N LYS A 331 -10.79 15.13 -19.19
CA LYS A 331 -12.17 15.20 -19.74
C LYS A 331 -13.20 15.65 -18.70
N SER A 332 -14.34 16.12 -19.21
CA SER A 332 -15.56 16.37 -18.44
C SER A 332 -15.42 17.36 -17.28
N GLY A 333 -14.87 18.54 -17.55
CA GLY A 333 -14.76 19.61 -16.54
C GLY A 333 -13.59 19.44 -15.58
N SER A 334 -12.64 18.55 -15.89
CA SER A 334 -11.44 18.34 -15.06
C SER A 334 -10.57 19.62 -15.03
N GLN A 335 -9.93 19.86 -13.91
CA GLN A 335 -9.01 20.97 -13.67
C GLN A 335 -7.70 20.49 -13.00
N PRO A 336 -6.96 19.58 -13.65
CA PRO A 336 -5.71 19.08 -13.11
C PRO A 336 -4.63 20.17 -13.12
N THR A 337 -3.72 20.09 -12.17
CA THR A 337 -2.53 20.96 -12.10
C THR A 337 -1.27 20.13 -12.36
N LEU A 338 -0.49 20.53 -13.37
CA LEU A 338 0.76 19.88 -13.75
C LEU A 338 1.94 20.82 -13.47
N ILE A 339 2.84 20.45 -12.55
CA ILE A 339 4.00 21.28 -12.17
C ILE A 339 5.28 20.46 -12.24
N ASN A 340 6.35 20.97 -12.83
CA ASN A 340 7.66 20.30 -12.84
C ASN A 340 7.55 18.87 -13.39
N ASN A 341 6.78 18.58 -14.44
CA ASN A 341 6.76 17.23 -15.02
C ASN A 341 7.64 17.19 -16.27
N THR A 342 8.29 16.05 -16.52
CA THR A 342 8.91 15.77 -17.83
C THR A 342 8.01 14.79 -18.58
N ILE A 343 7.35 15.30 -19.61
CA ILE A 343 6.44 14.56 -20.48
C ILE A 343 7.10 14.42 -21.84
N ALA A 344 7.73 13.28 -22.09
CA ALA A 344 8.55 13.11 -23.28
C ALA A 344 8.29 11.80 -24.01
N ASN A 345 8.41 11.83 -25.33
CA ASN A 345 8.49 10.61 -26.15
C ASN A 345 7.29 9.64 -25.98
N ASN A 346 6.10 10.18 -25.71
CA ASN A 346 4.88 9.38 -25.59
C ASN A 346 4.26 9.16 -26.98
N LEU A 347 3.94 7.90 -27.30
CA LEU A 347 3.51 7.44 -28.61
C LEU A 347 1.98 7.57 -28.79
N SER A 348 1.56 8.20 -29.89
CA SER A 348 0.15 8.30 -30.25
C SER A 348 -0.04 8.55 -31.75
N SER A 349 -1.28 8.39 -32.23
CA SER A 349 -1.69 8.86 -33.56
C SER A 349 -2.20 10.30 -33.58
N GLY A 350 -2.51 10.85 -32.40
CA GLY A 350 -3.17 12.14 -32.26
C GLY A 350 -2.26 13.19 -31.63
N CYS A 351 -2.13 13.14 -30.30
CA CYS A 351 -1.43 14.17 -29.54
C CYS A 351 -0.75 13.65 -28.28
N THR A 352 0.05 14.49 -27.63
CA THR A 352 0.68 14.15 -26.34
C THR A 352 -0.35 14.24 -25.21
N ILE A 353 -1.11 15.34 -25.17
CA ILE A 353 -2.15 15.61 -24.18
C ILE A 353 -3.47 15.96 -24.87
N PHE A 354 -4.52 15.20 -24.57
CA PHE A 354 -5.87 15.48 -25.05
C PHE A 354 -6.73 16.14 -23.96
N THR A 355 -7.45 17.21 -24.31
CA THR A 355 -8.38 17.87 -23.39
C THR A 355 -9.78 18.02 -23.98
N PHE A 356 -10.81 17.70 -23.19
CA PHE A 356 -12.22 17.88 -23.55
C PHE A 356 -12.99 18.58 -22.43
N ASN A 357 -13.43 19.81 -22.71
CA ASN A 357 -14.15 20.70 -21.79
C ASN A 357 -13.50 20.76 -20.39
N SER A 358 -12.18 20.84 -20.35
CA SER A 358 -11.36 20.76 -19.13
C SER A 358 -10.31 21.87 -19.16
N GLN A 359 -10.00 22.47 -18.01
CA GLN A 359 -9.03 23.55 -17.87
C GLN A 359 -7.76 22.99 -17.24
N VAL A 360 -6.73 22.75 -18.05
CA VAL A 360 -5.47 22.17 -17.56
C VAL A 360 -4.48 23.31 -17.31
N ASP A 361 -3.92 23.36 -16.11
CA ASP A 361 -2.90 24.34 -15.75
C ASP A 361 -1.53 23.63 -15.70
N ILE A 362 -0.58 24.10 -16.51
CA ILE A 362 0.75 23.51 -16.67
C ILE A 362 1.81 24.57 -16.40
N MET A 363 2.78 24.23 -15.56
CA MET A 363 3.88 25.12 -15.23
C MET A 363 5.20 24.39 -15.05
N ASN A 364 6.31 25.08 -15.33
CA ASN A 364 7.67 24.60 -15.02
C ASN A 364 7.99 23.22 -15.59
N SER A 365 7.28 22.79 -16.63
CA SER A 365 7.34 21.42 -17.13
C SER A 365 8.15 21.35 -18.42
N ILE A 366 8.49 20.15 -18.84
CA ILE A 366 8.99 19.88 -20.19
C ILE A 366 7.95 19.01 -20.89
N ILE A 367 7.50 19.43 -22.07
CA ILE A 367 6.64 18.62 -22.94
C ILE A 367 7.32 18.51 -24.31
N PHE A 368 7.98 17.39 -24.54
CA PHE A 368 8.81 17.19 -25.72
C PHE A 368 8.41 15.92 -26.48
N SER A 369 7.78 16.11 -27.62
CA SER A 369 7.19 15.02 -28.41
C SER A 369 7.23 15.32 -29.90
N ASP A 370 7.35 14.25 -30.69
CA ASP A 370 7.20 14.29 -32.16
C ASP A 370 5.73 14.41 -32.59
N SER A 371 4.79 14.15 -31.68
CA SER A 371 3.35 14.31 -31.90
C SER A 371 2.90 15.76 -31.63
N TYR A 372 1.72 16.14 -32.13
CA TYR A 372 1.09 17.39 -31.70
C TYR A 372 0.98 17.42 -30.18
N ILE A 373 1.34 18.54 -29.54
CA ILE A 373 1.35 18.59 -28.08
C ILE A 373 -0.07 18.52 -27.52
N PHE A 374 -0.95 19.42 -27.96
CA PHE A 374 -2.33 19.50 -27.49
C PHE A 374 -3.34 19.24 -28.61
N THR A 375 -4.32 18.39 -28.32
CA THR A 375 -5.62 18.44 -29.01
C THR A 375 -6.68 18.81 -28.00
N THR A 376 -7.33 19.95 -28.24
CA THR A 376 -8.23 20.56 -27.27
C THR A 376 -9.60 20.81 -27.87
N ILE A 377 -10.63 20.41 -27.13
CA ILE A 377 -12.03 20.73 -27.42
C ILE A 377 -12.59 21.46 -26.20
N GLY A 378 -12.96 22.73 -26.34
CA GLY A 378 -13.40 23.57 -25.23
C GLY A 378 -12.31 24.52 -24.75
N ASN A 379 -11.94 24.43 -23.47
CA ASN A 379 -10.98 25.36 -22.85
C ASN A 379 -9.53 25.03 -23.22
N LEU A 380 -8.75 26.05 -23.57
CA LEU A 380 -7.32 25.92 -23.86
C LEU A 380 -6.52 25.72 -22.57
N PRO A 381 -5.51 24.83 -22.55
CA PRO A 381 -4.57 24.74 -21.43
C PRO A 381 -3.93 26.09 -21.12
N ALA A 382 -3.83 26.45 -19.84
CA ALA A 382 -3.00 27.55 -19.38
C ALA A 382 -1.60 27.01 -19.13
N VAL A 383 -0.60 27.63 -19.75
CA VAL A 383 0.76 27.12 -19.74
C VAL A 383 1.72 28.27 -19.48
N SER A 384 2.64 28.10 -18.55
CA SER A 384 3.68 29.09 -18.25
C SER A 384 5.00 28.42 -17.87
N TYR A 385 6.13 29.09 -18.08
CA TYR A 385 7.46 28.64 -17.72
C TYR A 385 7.74 27.19 -18.15
N THR A 386 7.26 26.78 -19.32
CA THR A 386 7.33 25.39 -19.79
C THR A 386 8.07 25.30 -21.12
N CYS A 387 8.95 24.31 -21.25
CA CYS A 387 9.62 23.99 -22.50
C CYS A 387 8.72 23.07 -23.33
N ILE A 388 8.25 23.52 -24.50
CA ILE A 388 7.24 22.80 -25.28
C ILE A 388 7.65 22.74 -26.75
N SER A 389 7.73 21.52 -27.30
CA SER A 389 8.04 21.35 -28.72
C SER A 389 6.97 21.95 -29.63
N GLY A 390 7.41 22.77 -30.59
CA GLY A 390 6.53 23.51 -31.50
C GLY A 390 5.92 24.77 -30.89
N GLY A 391 6.29 25.09 -29.65
CA GLY A 391 5.94 26.30 -28.94
C GLY A 391 4.49 26.38 -28.45
N TYR A 392 4.28 27.18 -27.41
CA TYR A 392 2.95 27.48 -26.89
C TYR A 392 2.93 28.87 -26.23
N THR A 393 1.85 29.63 -26.42
CA THR A 393 1.73 30.98 -25.84
C THR A 393 1.63 30.92 -24.32
N GLY A 394 2.40 31.74 -23.63
CA GLY A 394 2.40 31.83 -22.17
C GLY A 394 3.62 32.60 -21.68
N GLU A 395 3.57 33.08 -20.44
CA GLU A 395 4.73 33.71 -19.81
C GLU A 395 5.84 32.67 -19.62
N GLY A 396 7.08 33.00 -19.93
CA GLY A 396 8.24 32.14 -19.65
C GLY A 396 8.36 30.85 -20.49
N ASN A 397 7.42 30.55 -21.39
CA ASN A 397 7.51 29.37 -22.23
C ASN A 397 8.65 29.49 -23.26
N ILE A 398 9.31 28.36 -23.53
CA ILE A 398 10.38 28.24 -24.53
C ILE A 398 10.08 27.08 -25.49
N ASP A 399 10.63 27.14 -26.70
CA ASP A 399 10.58 26.10 -27.73
C ASP A 399 12.01 25.80 -28.18
N GLU A 400 12.70 25.03 -27.36
CA GLU A 400 14.09 24.62 -27.57
C GLU A 400 14.21 23.12 -27.29
N ASP A 401 15.28 22.49 -27.76
CA ASP A 401 15.61 21.12 -27.37
C ASP A 401 15.97 21.11 -25.88
N PRO A 402 15.28 20.32 -25.02
CA PRO A 402 15.58 20.26 -23.60
C PRO A 402 17.00 19.80 -23.28
N GLY A 403 17.68 19.11 -24.19
CA GLY A 403 19.05 18.65 -23.98
C GLY A 403 19.16 17.61 -22.86
N PHE A 404 18.33 16.56 -22.89
CA PHE A 404 18.44 15.43 -21.97
C PHE A 404 19.78 14.69 -22.15
N VAL A 405 20.35 14.17 -21.05
CA VAL A 405 21.64 13.46 -21.08
C VAL A 405 21.58 12.16 -21.89
N GLY A 406 20.54 11.35 -21.68
CA GLY A 406 20.43 10.02 -22.29
C GLY A 406 18.98 9.57 -22.44
N ALA A 407 18.16 10.42 -23.05
CA ALA A 407 16.77 10.08 -23.36
C ALA A 407 16.65 8.79 -24.21
N SER A 408 15.52 8.11 -24.08
CA SER A 408 15.23 6.90 -24.84
C SER A 408 15.39 7.12 -26.35
N ALA A 409 16.00 6.16 -27.05
CA ALA A 409 16.26 6.25 -28.48
C ALA A 409 14.99 6.26 -29.36
N GLY A 410 13.83 5.95 -28.79
CA GLY A 410 12.53 5.95 -29.46
C GLY A 410 11.37 5.75 -28.48
N ALA A 411 10.14 5.82 -28.99
CA ALA A 411 8.91 5.71 -28.21
C ALA A 411 8.23 4.33 -28.34
N GLY A 412 7.47 3.94 -27.32
CA GLY A 412 6.60 2.76 -27.35
C GLY A 412 7.23 1.48 -26.79
N PRO A 413 6.57 0.32 -26.97
CA PRO A 413 6.88 -0.92 -26.25
C PRO A 413 8.24 -1.54 -26.57
N ASP A 414 8.86 -1.14 -27.69
CA ASP A 414 10.17 -1.65 -28.12
C ASP A 414 11.36 -0.88 -27.49
N TYR A 415 11.10 0.20 -26.73
CA TYR A 415 12.14 1.07 -26.17
C TYR A 415 11.96 1.23 -24.66
N ASN A 416 13.06 1.19 -23.91
CA ASN A 416 13.01 1.39 -22.46
C ASN A 416 13.00 2.87 -22.10
N GLY A 417 11.85 3.36 -21.65
CA GLY A 417 11.69 4.74 -21.19
C GLY A 417 12.06 4.94 -19.73
N TYR A 418 11.87 3.94 -18.87
CA TYR A 418 12.10 4.11 -17.43
C TYR A 418 13.57 3.95 -17.01
N GLU A 419 14.39 3.26 -17.81
CA GLU A 419 15.84 3.17 -17.60
C GLU A 419 16.63 4.29 -18.28
N ALA A 420 15.97 5.14 -19.07
CA ALA A 420 16.63 6.25 -19.77
C ALA A 420 16.94 7.44 -18.85
N GLU A 421 17.94 8.23 -19.22
CA GLU A 421 18.45 9.36 -18.45
C GLU A 421 17.78 10.66 -18.89
N TRP A 422 16.67 11.00 -18.22
CA TRP A 422 15.83 12.17 -18.54
C TRP A 422 16.24 13.47 -17.82
N TYR A 423 17.30 13.45 -17.03
CA TYR A 423 17.83 14.67 -16.42
C TYR A 423 18.54 15.54 -17.47
N LEU A 424 18.65 16.83 -17.17
CA LEU A 424 19.19 17.82 -18.11
C LEU A 424 20.71 17.67 -18.23
N SER A 425 21.26 17.98 -19.41
CA SER A 425 22.70 18.08 -19.64
C SER A 425 23.22 19.48 -19.35
N GLU A 426 24.52 19.60 -19.07
CA GLU A 426 25.18 20.90 -18.86
C GLU A 426 24.93 21.83 -20.07
N GLY A 427 24.38 23.02 -19.81
CA GLY A 427 24.04 23.99 -20.84
C GLY A 427 22.67 23.81 -21.48
N SER A 428 21.83 22.91 -20.96
CA SER A 428 20.42 22.81 -21.33
C SER A 428 19.72 24.18 -21.22
N PRO A 429 18.85 24.54 -22.18
CA PRO A 429 18.06 25.76 -22.13
C PRO A 429 16.93 25.72 -21.09
N CYS A 430 16.72 24.58 -20.42
CA CYS A 430 15.71 24.41 -19.39
C CYS A 430 16.22 24.74 -17.98
N ILE A 431 17.54 24.91 -17.81
CA ILE A 431 18.19 25.20 -16.52
C ILE A 431 17.89 26.64 -16.11
N ASP A 432 17.48 26.86 -14.86
CA ASP A 432 17.16 28.18 -14.28
C ASP A 432 16.04 28.95 -15.01
N MET A 433 15.25 28.28 -15.86
CA MET A 433 14.26 28.94 -16.73
C MET A 433 12.80 28.78 -16.27
N GLY A 434 12.56 28.06 -15.18
CA GLY A 434 11.25 27.95 -14.55
C GLY A 434 10.80 29.24 -13.88
N ASN A 435 9.66 29.18 -13.19
CA ASN A 435 9.07 30.30 -12.48
C ASN A 435 10.06 30.83 -11.42
N PRO A 436 10.46 32.12 -11.49
CA PRO A 436 11.48 32.68 -10.61
C PRO A 436 10.96 33.04 -9.21
N ALA A 437 9.71 32.75 -8.88
CA ALA A 437 9.19 32.94 -7.53
C ALA A 437 9.77 31.89 -6.58
N ALA A 438 10.12 32.34 -5.36
CA ALA A 438 10.82 31.53 -4.36
C ALA A 438 10.06 30.26 -3.95
N ASP A 439 8.73 30.25 -4.08
CA ASP A 439 7.90 29.06 -3.78
C ASP A 439 8.16 27.89 -4.74
N TYR A 440 8.83 28.14 -5.88
CA TYR A 440 9.16 27.12 -6.88
C TYR A 440 10.63 26.77 -6.93
N TYR A 441 11.50 27.42 -6.15
CA TYR A 441 12.94 27.21 -6.23
C TYR A 441 13.34 25.75 -6.10
N ASP A 442 14.43 25.40 -6.79
CA ASP A 442 15.11 24.13 -6.59
C ASP A 442 15.56 24.01 -5.14
N VAL A 443 15.66 22.76 -4.69
CA VAL A 443 16.28 22.48 -3.38
C VAL A 443 17.73 22.97 -3.45
N GLU A 444 18.14 23.81 -2.50
CA GLU A 444 19.51 24.34 -2.45
C GLU A 444 20.49 23.24 -2.04
N ASP A 445 21.65 23.16 -2.70
CA ASP A 445 22.74 22.27 -2.31
C ASP A 445 23.38 22.76 -0.99
N PRO A 446 23.31 21.98 0.11
CA PRO A 446 23.94 22.36 1.37
C PRO A 446 25.47 22.49 1.27
N ALA A 447 26.09 21.83 0.30
CA ALA A 447 27.53 21.88 0.06
C ALA A 447 27.95 23.08 -0.82
N ASP A 448 27.04 23.66 -1.61
CA ASP A 448 27.30 24.81 -2.47
C ASP A 448 26.13 25.85 -2.46
N PRO A 449 26.01 26.65 -1.39
CA PRO A 449 24.90 27.59 -1.21
C PRO A 449 24.71 28.58 -2.37
N GLY A 450 23.46 28.76 -2.79
CA GLY A 450 23.05 29.55 -3.95
C GLY A 450 22.86 28.74 -5.23
N ASN A 451 23.28 27.47 -5.23
CA ASN A 451 23.12 26.55 -6.37
C ASN A 451 22.12 25.43 -6.04
N ALA A 452 21.50 24.88 -7.09
CA ALA A 452 20.57 23.77 -6.96
C ALA A 452 21.28 22.47 -6.56
N LEU A 453 20.60 21.66 -5.75
CA LEU A 453 20.96 20.30 -5.41
C LEU A 453 20.70 19.40 -6.62
N TRP A 454 21.74 18.66 -7.03
CA TRP A 454 21.63 17.68 -8.10
C TRP A 454 20.47 16.70 -7.84
N PRO A 455 19.68 16.27 -8.85
CA PRO A 455 19.88 16.44 -10.30
C PRO A 455 19.41 17.75 -10.94
N ALA A 456 18.86 18.70 -10.18
CA ALA A 456 18.73 20.08 -10.66
C ALA A 456 20.12 20.72 -10.82
N MET A 457 20.23 21.73 -11.66
CA MET A 457 21.49 22.38 -12.01
C MET A 457 21.36 23.90 -11.97
N GLY A 458 22.50 24.58 -12.00
CA GLY A 458 22.52 26.04 -12.00
C GLY A 458 22.24 26.63 -10.62
N THR A 459 21.54 27.76 -10.60
CA THR A 459 21.19 28.45 -9.35
C THR A 459 19.97 27.79 -8.69
N VAL A 460 19.50 28.31 -7.56
CA VAL A 460 18.24 27.86 -6.94
C VAL A 460 16.98 28.23 -7.75
N THR A 461 17.11 28.86 -8.91
CA THR A 461 15.96 29.20 -9.75
C THR A 461 15.46 27.94 -10.42
N ASN A 462 14.18 27.60 -10.23
CA ASN A 462 13.60 26.35 -10.69
C ASN A 462 14.01 25.92 -12.11
N ASP A 463 14.60 24.74 -12.24
CA ASP A 463 14.74 24.04 -13.51
C ASP A 463 13.39 23.56 -14.06
N MET A 464 13.18 23.66 -15.37
CA MET A 464 11.99 23.06 -15.97
C MET A 464 12.10 21.52 -15.97
N GLY A 465 11.00 20.83 -15.65
CA GLY A 465 10.88 19.37 -15.73
C GLY A 465 10.88 18.65 -14.37
N ALA A 466 10.85 17.32 -14.42
CA ALA A 466 10.69 16.39 -13.28
C ALA A 466 11.67 16.63 -12.12
N PHE A 467 12.89 17.02 -12.47
CA PHE A 467 14.00 17.17 -11.54
C PHE A 467 14.08 18.57 -10.91
N GLY A 468 13.23 19.51 -11.31
CA GLY A 468 13.22 20.86 -10.76
C GLY A 468 12.29 21.05 -9.55
N GLY A 469 12.50 22.16 -8.84
CA GLY A 469 11.73 22.71 -7.73
C GLY A 469 11.86 21.98 -6.41
N THR A 470 11.02 22.38 -5.44
CA THR A 470 11.06 21.87 -4.07
C THR A 470 10.69 20.38 -3.95
N GLY A 471 10.15 19.79 -5.03
CA GLY A 471 9.75 18.38 -5.13
C GLY A 471 10.80 17.51 -5.81
N LEU A 472 12.10 17.80 -5.64
CA LEU A 472 13.24 17.13 -6.28
C LEU A 472 13.01 15.61 -6.44
N PHE A 473 13.05 15.15 -7.69
CA PHE A 473 13.12 13.74 -8.03
C PHE A 473 14.55 13.27 -7.80
N GLU A 474 14.78 12.42 -6.80
CA GLU A 474 16.11 11.88 -6.53
C GLU A 474 16.44 10.83 -7.60
N TYR A 475 17.38 11.14 -8.49
CA TYR A 475 17.90 10.14 -9.43
C TYR A 475 18.93 9.29 -8.70
N VAL A 476 18.60 8.04 -8.35
CA VAL A 476 19.61 7.05 -7.98
C VAL A 476 20.13 6.41 -9.26
N GLY A 477 20.96 7.16 -9.99
CA GLY A 477 21.75 6.62 -11.10
C GLY A 477 22.74 5.57 -10.60
N SER A 478 23.16 4.66 -11.48
CA SER A 478 24.13 3.59 -11.20
C SER A 478 25.53 4.05 -10.78
N GLU A 479 25.74 5.34 -10.54
CA GLU A 479 26.88 5.85 -9.78
C GLU A 479 26.34 6.61 -8.56
N GLU A 480 26.67 6.08 -7.38
CA GLU A 480 26.44 6.69 -6.07
C GLU A 480 26.63 8.22 -6.08
N ILE A 481 25.53 8.96 -6.10
CA ILE A 481 25.45 10.20 -5.32
C ILE A 481 24.75 9.78 -4.03
N ILE A 482 25.56 9.23 -3.12
CA ILE A 482 25.19 9.07 -1.72
C ILE A 482 24.99 10.49 -1.17
N LEU A 483 23.76 11.00 -1.23
CA LEU A 483 23.24 11.63 -0.03
C LEU A 483 23.16 10.50 0.98
N ASP A 484 24.13 10.48 1.90
CA ASP A 484 24.20 9.53 3.02
C ASP A 484 22.99 9.85 3.92
N ILE A 485 21.78 9.44 3.50
CA ILE A 485 20.76 9.06 4.45
C ILE A 485 21.42 7.88 5.15
N VAL A 486 22.05 8.17 6.30
CA VAL A 486 22.87 7.23 7.04
C VAL A 486 22.03 5.98 7.29
N LYS A 487 22.15 4.96 6.42
CA LYS A 487 21.59 3.64 6.69
C LYS A 487 22.23 3.21 7.99
N ILE A 488 21.43 2.96 9.02
CA ILE A 488 21.97 2.52 10.31
C ILE A 488 22.30 1.03 10.23
N SER A 489 23.40 0.61 10.85
CA SER A 489 23.66 -0.83 10.98
C SER A 489 22.50 -1.50 11.72
N THR A 490 22.03 -2.65 11.26
CA THR A 490 20.90 -3.40 11.84
C THR A 490 21.28 -4.83 12.21
N MET A 491 20.40 -5.52 12.94
CA MET A 491 20.61 -6.89 13.38
C MET A 491 19.27 -7.63 13.47
N LYS A 492 19.21 -8.86 12.96
CA LYS A 492 18.07 -9.78 13.12
C LYS A 492 18.46 -11.01 13.95
N THR A 493 17.52 -11.56 14.71
CA THR A 493 17.71 -12.74 15.56
C THR A 493 16.70 -13.83 15.26
N TYR A 494 17.13 -15.01 14.81
CA TYR A 494 16.23 -16.11 14.42
C TYR A 494 16.83 -17.51 14.70
N PRO A 495 16.03 -18.50 15.15
CA PRO A 495 14.65 -18.35 15.61
C PRO A 495 14.57 -17.52 16.91
N ASN A 496 13.40 -16.97 17.21
CA ASN A 496 13.07 -16.29 18.47
C ASN A 496 11.54 -16.40 18.70
N PRO A 497 11.06 -17.08 19.77
CA PRO A 497 11.81 -17.76 20.83
C PRO A 497 12.73 -18.88 20.32
N PHE A 498 13.77 -19.23 21.09
CA PHE A 498 14.77 -20.20 20.65
C PHE A 498 15.06 -21.29 21.68
N ASN A 499 15.40 -22.49 21.19
CA ASN A 499 15.87 -23.64 21.99
C ASN A 499 16.68 -24.62 21.08
N PRO A 500 17.98 -24.90 21.33
CA PRO A 500 18.86 -24.26 22.31
C PRO A 500 19.61 -23.03 21.77
N GLU A 501 19.53 -22.75 20.46
CA GLU A 501 20.33 -21.70 19.81
C GLU A 501 19.53 -20.75 18.91
N THR A 502 20.01 -19.51 18.81
CA THR A 502 19.53 -18.48 17.88
C THR A 502 20.70 -17.95 17.06
N LYS A 503 20.43 -17.57 15.81
CA LYS A 503 21.36 -16.88 14.93
C LYS A 503 21.14 -15.39 15.03
N ILE A 504 22.23 -14.63 14.99
CA ILE A 504 22.27 -13.18 15.03
C ILE A 504 22.90 -12.73 13.71
N ALA A 505 22.07 -12.30 12.77
CA ALA A 505 22.53 -11.79 11.48
C ALA A 505 22.78 -10.28 11.58
N LEU A 506 23.98 -9.85 11.22
CA LEU A 506 24.38 -8.44 11.23
C LEU A 506 24.33 -7.86 9.82
N GLN A 507 23.72 -6.69 9.66
CA GLN A 507 23.83 -5.87 8.46
C GLN A 507 24.50 -4.56 8.85
N LEU A 508 25.72 -4.36 8.38
CA LEU A 508 26.51 -3.16 8.68
C LEU A 508 26.40 -2.17 7.54
N ASN A 509 26.29 -0.88 7.88
CA ASN A 509 26.34 0.21 6.92
C ASN A 509 27.77 0.46 6.42
N SER A 510 27.90 1.24 5.34
CA SER A 510 29.19 1.59 4.72
C SER A 510 30.19 2.18 5.72
N GLN A 511 29.73 2.99 6.68
CA GLN A 511 30.56 3.62 7.70
C GLN A 511 31.06 2.62 8.76
N ASP A 512 30.32 1.56 9.06
CA ASP A 512 30.64 0.59 10.12
C ASP A 512 31.38 -0.66 9.61
N VAL A 513 31.36 -0.96 8.30
CA VAL A 513 32.06 -2.13 7.72
C VAL A 513 33.56 -2.10 7.99
N ASP A 514 34.16 -0.91 8.03
CA ASP A 514 35.59 -0.70 8.30
C ASP A 514 35.91 -0.31 9.76
N HIS A 515 34.93 -0.35 10.67
CA HIS A 515 35.08 0.00 12.08
C HIS A 515 34.85 -1.21 13.00
N PRO A 516 35.59 -1.32 14.12
CA PRO A 516 35.40 -2.41 15.06
C PRO A 516 34.05 -2.29 15.78
N ILE A 517 33.33 -3.39 15.88
CA ILE A 517 32.02 -3.47 16.56
C ILE A 517 32.09 -4.26 17.86
N ASN A 518 31.10 -4.08 18.73
CA ASN A 518 30.86 -4.93 19.90
C ASN A 518 29.47 -5.57 19.82
N LEU A 519 29.40 -6.88 20.07
CA LEU A 519 28.13 -7.62 20.15
C LEU A 519 28.07 -8.32 21.50
N SER A 520 27.09 -7.98 22.32
CA SER A 520 26.96 -8.48 23.69
C SER A 520 25.52 -8.85 24.04
N ILE A 521 25.35 -9.77 24.97
CA ILE A 521 24.07 -10.24 25.50
C ILE A 521 23.90 -9.73 26.92
N TYR A 522 22.72 -9.19 27.24
CA TYR A 522 22.35 -8.67 28.55
C TYR A 522 21.09 -9.34 29.09
N ASN A 523 20.96 -9.43 30.41
CA ASN A 523 19.71 -9.88 31.05
C ASN A 523 18.73 -8.70 31.26
N LEU A 524 17.52 -8.99 31.73
CA LEU A 524 16.48 -7.98 32.06
C LEU A 524 16.92 -6.90 33.07
N LYS A 525 17.97 -7.16 33.87
CA LYS A 525 18.54 -6.19 34.82
C LYS A 525 19.66 -5.33 34.20
N GLY A 526 19.92 -5.47 32.89
CA GLY A 526 21.00 -4.78 32.19
C GLY A 526 22.40 -5.33 32.50
N GLN A 527 22.50 -6.51 33.12
CA GLN A 527 23.80 -7.11 33.44
C GLN A 527 24.32 -7.90 32.23
N LEU A 528 25.62 -7.74 31.92
CA LEU A 528 26.28 -8.46 30.84
C LEU A 528 26.29 -9.97 31.11
N VAL A 529 25.77 -10.75 30.17
CA VAL A 529 25.71 -12.22 30.20
C VAL A 529 26.83 -12.83 29.36
N LYS A 530 26.98 -12.34 28.13
CA LYS A 530 27.98 -12.86 27.18
C LYS A 530 28.47 -11.79 26.23
N THR A 531 29.75 -11.83 25.86
CA THR A 531 30.30 -11.03 24.77
C THR A 531 30.55 -11.97 23.60
N LEU A 532 29.93 -11.70 22.46
CA LEU A 532 30.02 -12.51 21.24
C LEU A 532 31.08 -11.94 20.28
N ILE A 533 31.16 -10.62 20.18
CA ILE A 533 32.19 -9.91 19.43
C ILE A 533 32.71 -8.78 20.33
N SER A 534 34.03 -8.64 20.42
CA SER A 534 34.68 -7.56 21.16
C SER A 534 35.64 -6.83 20.25
N ASN A 535 35.34 -5.56 19.99
CA ASN A 535 36.18 -4.62 19.26
C ASN A 535 36.87 -5.23 18.03
N SER A 536 36.07 -5.85 17.15
CA SER A 536 36.58 -6.60 16.00
C SER A 536 35.90 -6.16 14.71
N LEU A 537 36.64 -6.19 13.60
CA LEU A 537 36.09 -5.99 12.27
C LEU A 537 35.23 -7.19 11.87
N VAL A 538 34.09 -6.90 11.26
CA VAL A 538 33.11 -7.89 10.82
C VAL A 538 32.61 -7.48 9.44
N THR A 539 32.51 -8.43 8.53
CA THR A 539 31.88 -8.22 7.22
C THR A 539 30.36 -8.11 7.40
N SER A 540 29.73 -7.19 6.67
CA SER A 540 28.26 -7.14 6.58
C SER A 540 27.70 -8.50 6.11
N GLY A 541 26.51 -8.87 6.59
CA GLY A 541 25.87 -10.17 6.34
C GLY A 541 26.39 -11.34 7.21
N LYS A 542 27.26 -11.09 8.19
CA LYS A 542 27.80 -12.16 9.06
C LYS A 542 26.73 -12.67 10.03
N GLU A 543 26.58 -13.99 10.10
CA GLU A 543 25.78 -14.68 11.12
C GLU A 543 26.65 -15.08 12.33
N ILE A 544 26.15 -14.84 13.54
CA ILE A 544 26.74 -15.28 14.81
C ILE A 544 25.73 -16.15 15.56
N ILE A 545 26.16 -17.31 16.04
CA ILE A 545 25.29 -18.23 16.78
C ILE A 545 25.44 -18.01 18.29
N TRP A 546 24.32 -17.91 19.00
CA TRP A 546 24.28 -17.94 20.46
C TRP A 546 23.41 -19.09 20.97
N ASN A 547 23.99 -19.92 21.83
CA ASN A 547 23.40 -21.17 22.34
C ASN A 547 22.89 -21.07 23.79
N GLY A 548 22.46 -19.89 24.24
CA GLY A 548 21.93 -19.71 25.60
C GLY A 548 22.95 -19.93 26.73
N THR A 549 24.23 -19.65 26.49
CA THR A 549 25.29 -19.74 27.52
C THR A 549 25.86 -18.37 27.90
N ASP A 550 26.46 -18.27 29.09
CA ASP A 550 27.22 -17.10 29.54
C ASP A 550 28.69 -17.12 29.08
N ASN A 551 29.49 -16.11 29.49
CA ASN A 551 30.93 -16.04 29.21
C ASN A 551 31.77 -17.20 29.78
N SER A 552 31.26 -17.94 30.77
CA SER A 552 31.93 -19.14 31.32
C SER A 552 31.58 -20.43 30.56
N GLY A 553 30.67 -20.34 29.58
CA GLY A 553 30.12 -21.49 28.86
C GLY A 553 29.00 -22.20 29.63
N SER A 554 28.54 -21.65 30.76
CA SER A 554 27.46 -22.22 31.55
C SER A 554 26.10 -21.86 30.95
N ALA A 555 25.17 -22.82 30.91
CA ALA A 555 23.80 -22.58 30.45
C ALA A 555 23.07 -21.60 31.38
N ILE A 556 22.36 -20.64 30.81
CA ILE A 556 21.57 -19.66 31.57
C ILE A 556 20.12 -20.15 31.80
N SER A 557 19.34 -19.42 32.57
CA SER A 557 17.92 -19.72 32.81
C SER A 557 17.05 -19.39 31.59
N THR A 558 15.92 -20.07 31.44
CA THR A 558 14.81 -19.62 30.56
C THR A 558 14.45 -18.18 30.90
N GLY A 559 14.17 -17.36 29.89
CA GLY A 559 13.78 -15.96 30.10
C GLY A 559 14.15 -15.03 28.94
N ILE A 560 13.93 -13.74 29.17
CA ILE A 560 14.18 -12.67 28.21
C ILE A 560 15.62 -12.16 28.35
N TYR A 561 16.29 -12.01 27.21
CA TYR A 561 17.62 -11.44 27.07
C TYR A 561 17.63 -10.38 25.97
N PHE A 562 18.60 -9.48 26.01
CA PHE A 562 18.80 -8.46 24.98
C PHE A 562 20.15 -8.66 24.31
N VAL A 563 20.12 -8.85 23.00
CA VAL A 563 21.30 -8.79 22.14
C VAL A 563 21.55 -7.32 21.80
N ARG A 564 22.75 -6.81 22.04
CA ARG A 564 23.12 -5.42 21.80
C ARG A 564 24.34 -5.35 20.89
N LEU A 565 24.17 -4.72 19.74
CA LEU A 565 25.21 -4.34 18.80
C LEU A 565 25.58 -2.87 19.04
N GLU A 566 26.86 -2.61 19.26
CA GLU A 566 27.42 -1.25 19.32
C GLU A 566 28.41 -1.10 18.18
N THR A 567 28.13 -0.15 17.28
CA THR A 567 29.00 0.20 16.15
C THR A 567 29.59 1.60 16.36
N ALA A 568 30.31 2.14 15.36
CA ALA A 568 30.81 3.49 15.43
C ALA A 568 29.66 4.51 15.27
N THR A 569 28.64 4.16 14.49
CA THR A 569 27.54 5.07 14.16
C THR A 569 26.30 4.90 15.03
N ASN A 570 25.98 3.70 15.53
CA ASN A 570 24.75 3.47 16.27
C ASN A 570 24.82 2.33 17.30
N VAL A 571 23.75 2.19 18.09
CA VAL A 571 23.54 1.10 19.04
C VAL A 571 22.19 0.46 18.75
N VAL A 572 22.20 -0.83 18.40
CA VAL A 572 20.99 -1.62 18.12
C VAL A 572 20.79 -2.64 19.24
N SER A 573 19.55 -2.84 19.68
CA SER A 573 19.20 -3.89 20.63
C SER A 573 18.04 -4.73 20.12
N SER A 574 18.13 -6.05 20.22
CA SER A 574 17.04 -7.00 19.93
C SER A 574 16.69 -7.81 21.18
N LYS A 575 15.40 -8.01 21.42
CA LYS A 575 14.88 -8.86 22.50
C LYS A 575 14.83 -10.31 22.01
N VAL A 576 15.43 -11.23 22.76
CA VAL A 576 15.36 -12.67 22.50
C VAL A 576 14.81 -13.44 23.70
N VAL A 577 14.04 -14.50 23.43
CA VAL A 577 13.40 -15.34 24.43
C VAL A 577 13.99 -16.75 24.38
N LEU A 578 14.71 -17.14 25.42
CA LEU A 578 15.23 -18.51 25.56
C LEU A 578 14.16 -19.40 26.21
N LEU A 579 13.76 -20.46 25.52
CA LEU A 579 12.93 -21.55 26.04
C LEU A 579 13.81 -22.76 26.35
N LYS A 580 13.48 -23.52 27.40
CA LYS A 580 14.16 -24.78 27.74
C LYS A 580 13.29 -25.97 27.45
#